data_AF-A0ABD0SRJ1-F1
#
_entry.id   AF-A0ABD0SRJ1-F1
#
_cell.length_a   1.000
_cell.length_b   1.000
_cell.length_c   1.000
_cell.angle_alpha   90.00
_cell.angle_beta   90.00
_cell.angle_gamma   90.00
#
_symmetry.space_group_name_H-M   'P 1'
#
loop_
_entity.id
_entity.type
_entity.pdbx_description
1 polymer ?
#
loop_
_entity_poly.entity_id
_entity_poly.type
_entity_poly.pdbx_seq_one_letter_code
_entity_poly.pdbx_strand_id
1 'polypeptide(L)'
;MIAKYVIILSILLPCFCQRPFYAGNKPIGFPEIISPRPSQMNGDDGYANMLNKLPVDQQPFWLLNKDKYIEHMKNPKTWPQRPSFFNENQNSAVFLK
;
A
#
# COMPACT_ATOMS: atom_id res chain seq x y z
N MET A 1 -31.49 -18.93 -28.74
CA MET A 1 -30.09 -19.20 -28.32
C MET A 1 -29.28 -17.91 -28.20
N ILE A 2 -29.33 -17.00 -29.18
CA ILE A 2 -28.66 -15.68 -29.16
C ILE A 2 -28.86 -14.86 -27.88
N ALA A 3 -30.10 -14.75 -27.36
CA ALA A 3 -30.38 -13.97 -26.16
C ALA A 3 -29.59 -14.43 -24.91
N LYS A 4 -29.29 -15.73 -24.80
CA LYS A 4 -28.50 -16.27 -23.68
C LYS A 4 -27.05 -15.80 -23.73
N TYR A 5 -26.48 -15.72 -24.93
CA TYR A 5 -25.11 -15.24 -25.15
C TYR A 5 -24.99 -13.73 -24.89
N VAL A 6 -26.02 -12.94 -25.25
CA VAL A 6 -26.06 -11.50 -24.96
C VAL A 6 -26.07 -11.24 -23.45
N ILE A 7 -26.88 -12.00 -22.70
CA ILE A 7 -26.94 -11.88 -21.24
C ILE A 7 -25.58 -12.24 -20.61
N ILE A 8 -24.98 -13.36 -21.02
CA ILE A 8 -23.66 -13.81 -20.52
C ILE A 8 -22.56 -12.76 -20.83
N LEU A 9 -22.57 -12.20 -22.04
CA LEU A 9 -21.60 -11.18 -22.45
C LEU A 9 -21.73 -9.89 -21.62
N SER A 10 -22.96 -9.47 -21.30
CA SER A 10 -23.21 -8.25 -20.50
C SER A 10 -22.69 -8.36 -19.06
N ILE A 11 -22.62 -9.57 -18.51
CA ILE A 11 -22.13 -9.82 -17.15
C ILE A 11 -20.61 -9.96 -17.13
N LEU A 12 -20.00 -10.52 -18.18
CA LEU A 12 -18.55 -10.72 -18.27
C LEU A 12 -17.76 -9.42 -18.53
N LEU A 13 -18.28 -8.53 -19.38
CA LEU A 13 -17.63 -7.27 -19.73
C LEU A 13 -17.23 -6.39 -18.52
N PRO A 14 -18.11 -6.15 -17.54
CA PRO A 14 -17.75 -5.32 -16.38
C PRO A 14 -16.72 -5.98 -15.45
N CYS A 15 -16.49 -7.30 -15.51
CA CYS A 15 -15.44 -7.95 -14.72
C CYS A 15 -14.02 -7.50 -15.13
N PHE A 16 -13.81 -7.12 -16.39
CA PHE A 16 -12.53 -6.54 -16.83
C PHE A 16 -12.33 -5.10 -16.32
N CYS A 17 -13.40 -4.44 -15.86
CA CYS A 17 -13.35 -3.10 -15.28
C CYS A 17 -13.25 -3.11 -13.74
N GLN A 18 -13.39 -4.27 -13.09
CA GLN A 18 -13.43 -4.37 -11.62
C GLN A 18 -12.13 -3.95 -10.94
N ARG A 19 -11.00 -3.96 -11.66
CA ARG A 19 -9.73 -3.49 -11.12
C ARG A 19 -8.99 -2.65 -12.15
N PRO A 20 -8.89 -1.32 -11.95
CA PRO A 20 -8.16 -0.50 -12.88
C PRO A 20 -6.66 -0.82 -12.81
N PHE A 21 -6.00 -0.76 -13.96
CA PHE A 21 -4.58 -1.10 -14.12
C PHE A 21 -3.66 -0.34 -13.14
N TYR A 22 -4.02 0.89 -12.77
CA TYR A 22 -3.23 1.69 -11.83
C TYR A 22 -3.21 1.14 -10.40
N ALA A 23 -4.14 0.24 -10.03
CA ALA A 23 -4.18 -0.38 -8.70
C ALA A 23 -3.13 -1.50 -8.53
N GLY A 24 -2.29 -1.74 -9.55
CA GLY A 24 -1.28 -2.80 -9.58
C GLY A 24 -1.89 -4.20 -9.54
N ASN A 25 -1.06 -5.23 -9.71
CA ASN A 25 -1.50 -6.64 -9.69
C ASN A 25 -1.45 -7.28 -8.28
N LYS A 26 -1.02 -6.53 -7.26
CA LYS A 26 -0.81 -7.07 -5.91
C LYS A 26 -2.09 -7.00 -5.07
N PRO A 27 -2.41 -8.00 -4.24
CA PRO A 27 -3.58 -7.92 -3.36
C PRO A 27 -3.53 -6.66 -2.47
N ILE A 28 -4.67 -5.98 -2.32
CA ILE A 28 -4.80 -4.79 -1.46
C ILE A 28 -4.46 -5.22 -0.02
N GLY A 29 -3.58 -4.48 0.65
CA GLY A 29 -3.18 -4.76 2.03
C GLY A 29 -1.94 -5.65 2.19
N PHE A 30 -1.34 -6.12 1.09
CA PHE A 30 0.03 -6.64 1.14
C PHE A 30 0.99 -5.50 0.82
N PRO A 31 1.64 -4.88 1.82
CA PRO A 31 2.76 -4.02 1.51
C PRO A 31 3.79 -4.87 0.75
N GLU A 32 4.47 -4.26 -0.21
CA GLU A 32 5.76 -4.84 -0.61
C GLU A 32 6.53 -5.08 0.66
N ILE A 33 6.84 -6.36 0.93
CA ILE A 33 7.78 -6.74 1.99
C ILE A 33 8.92 -5.77 1.79
N ILE A 34 9.15 -4.93 2.78
CA ILE A 34 10.05 -3.79 2.67
C ILE A 34 11.41 -4.40 2.39
N SER A 35 11.74 -4.54 1.10
CA SER A 35 13.13 -4.51 0.72
C SER A 35 13.59 -3.17 1.29
N PRO A 36 14.69 -3.10 2.04
CA PRO A 36 15.19 -1.82 2.58
C PRO A 36 15.54 -0.82 1.47
N ARG A 37 15.29 -1.17 0.20
CA ARG A 37 15.38 -0.33 -0.98
C ARG A 37 14.02 0.34 -1.26
N PRO A 38 13.99 1.66 -1.45
CA PRO A 38 12.79 2.40 -1.84
C PRO A 38 12.25 1.91 -3.18
N SER A 39 10.93 1.99 -3.36
CA SER A 39 10.22 1.56 -4.58
C SER A 39 10.72 2.26 -5.85
N GLN A 40 11.23 3.49 -5.71
CA GLN A 40 11.85 4.27 -6.78
C GLN A 40 13.13 3.63 -7.35
N MET A 41 13.70 2.67 -6.62
CA MET A 41 15.01 2.09 -6.89
C MET A 41 14.94 0.80 -7.71
N ASN A 42 13.74 0.26 -7.96
CA ASN A 42 13.40 -0.90 -8.81
C ASN A 42 14.40 -2.08 -8.82
N GLY A 43 15.20 -2.27 -7.76
CA GLY A 43 16.26 -3.27 -7.70
C GLY A 43 17.54 -2.95 -8.48
N ASP A 44 17.73 -1.73 -8.99
CA ASP A 44 18.96 -1.33 -9.72
C ASP A 44 20.07 -0.88 -8.76
N ASP A 45 21.02 -1.80 -8.52
CA ASP A 45 22.21 -1.54 -7.69
C ASP A 45 23.16 -0.50 -8.34
N GLY A 46 23.09 -0.28 -9.65
CA GLY A 46 23.86 0.75 -10.36
C GLY A 46 23.39 2.16 -10.02
N TYR A 47 22.07 2.36 -10.02
CA TYR A 47 21.45 3.64 -9.64
C TYR A 47 21.74 4.00 -8.17
N ALA A 48 21.72 3.02 -7.28
CA ALA A 48 22.14 3.16 -5.88
C ALA A 48 23.54 3.76 -5.73
N ASN A 49 24.49 3.17 -6.46
CA ASN A 49 25.88 3.56 -6.42
C ASN A 49 26.10 4.94 -7.04
N MET A 50 25.30 5.32 -8.04
CA MET A 50 25.33 6.67 -8.59
C MET A 50 24.82 7.70 -7.58
N LEU A 51 23.67 7.44 -6.94
CA LEU A 51 23.10 8.37 -5.96
C LEU A 51 24.03 8.58 -4.74
N ASN A 52 24.67 7.53 -4.25
CA ASN A 52 25.63 7.66 -3.13
C ASN A 52 26.91 8.44 -3.49
N LYS A 53 27.23 8.57 -4.79
CA LYS A 53 28.36 9.38 -5.27
C LYS A 53 28.02 10.87 -5.41
N LEU A 54 26.74 11.23 -5.42
CA LEU A 54 26.33 12.62 -5.46
C LEU A 54 26.70 13.33 -4.15
N PRO A 55 27.07 14.61 -4.18
CA PRO A 55 27.21 15.40 -2.97
C PRO A 55 25.87 15.52 -2.23
N VAL A 56 25.92 15.69 -0.91
CA VAL A 56 24.79 15.54 0.02
C VAL A 56 23.62 16.47 -0.32
N ASP A 57 23.91 17.67 -0.80
CA ASP A 57 22.93 18.68 -1.24
C ASP A 57 22.17 18.29 -2.51
N GLN A 58 22.75 17.42 -3.34
CA GLN A 58 22.14 16.91 -4.58
C GLN A 58 21.46 15.55 -4.39
N GLN A 59 21.63 14.92 -3.23
CA GLN A 59 20.97 13.65 -2.93
C GLN A 59 19.47 13.87 -2.65
N PRO A 60 18.61 12.94 -3.09
CA PRO A 60 17.19 13.08 -2.84
C PRO A 60 16.87 12.90 -1.36
N PHE A 61 15.88 13.64 -0.86
CA PHE A 61 15.51 13.69 0.55
C PHE A 61 15.18 12.32 1.17
N TRP A 62 14.65 11.39 0.38
CA TRP A 62 14.31 10.04 0.85
C TRP A 62 15.57 9.22 1.17
N LEU A 63 16.68 9.45 0.45
CA LEU A 63 17.95 8.77 0.68
C LEU A 63 18.61 9.31 1.95
N LEU A 64 18.56 10.63 2.13
CA LEU A 64 19.08 11.32 3.31
C LEU A 64 18.34 10.88 4.59
N ASN A 65 17.04 10.63 4.50
CA ASN A 65 16.21 10.25 5.65
C ASN A 65 15.99 8.73 5.78
N LYS A 66 16.69 7.91 4.97
CA LYS A 66 16.45 6.46 4.91
C LYS A 66 16.62 5.78 6.28
N ASP A 67 17.63 6.17 7.03
CA ASP A 67 17.99 5.50 8.28
C ASP A 67 16.94 5.79 9.36
N LYS A 68 16.50 7.06 9.46
CA LYS A 68 15.37 7.44 10.32
C LYS A 68 14.08 6.72 9.95
N TYR A 69 13.83 6.54 8.66
CA TYR A 69 12.66 5.80 8.19
C TYR A 69 12.72 4.33 8.60
N ILE A 70 13.88 3.68 8.45
CA ILE A 70 14.11 2.29 8.90
C ILE A 70 13.95 2.18 10.43
N GLU A 71 14.43 3.15 11.20
CA GLU A 71 14.23 3.20 12.65
C GLU A 71 12.75 3.32 13.03
N HIS A 72 12.00 4.20 12.35
CA HIS A 72 10.56 4.36 12.53
C HIS A 72 9.80 3.08 12.15
N MET A 73 10.29 2.30 11.18
CA MET A 73 9.71 1.00 10.85
C MET A 73 9.92 -0.04 11.94
N LYS A 74 11.08 -0.03 12.61
CA LYS A 74 11.36 -0.93 13.74
C LYS A 74 10.46 -0.61 14.95
N ASN A 75 10.26 0.67 15.23
CA ASN A 75 9.44 1.15 16.35
C ASN A 75 8.42 2.18 15.87
N PRO A 76 7.31 1.74 15.23
CA PRO A 76 6.31 2.66 14.71
C PRO A 76 5.68 3.44 15.85
N LYS A 77 5.74 4.78 15.75
CA LYS A 77 5.00 5.63 16.68
C LYS A 77 3.51 5.38 16.46
N THR A 78 2.86 4.84 17.48
CA THR A 78 1.41 4.70 17.50
C THR A 78 0.83 5.85 18.30
N TRP A 79 -0.12 6.56 17.69
CA TRP A 79 -0.93 7.54 18.41
C TRP A 79 -2.26 6.87 18.75
N PRO A 80 -2.81 7.11 19.96
CA PRO A 80 -4.15 6.62 20.28
C PRO A 80 -5.11 7.15 19.21
N GLN A 81 -5.79 6.23 18.53
CA GLN A 81 -6.81 6.60 17.57
C GLN A 81 -7.96 7.25 18.34
N ARG A 82 -8.48 8.37 17.85
CA ARG A 82 -9.72 8.93 18.39
C ARG A 82 -10.81 7.85 18.28
N PRO A 83 -11.54 7.53 19.35
CA PRO A 83 -12.60 6.53 19.28
C PRO A 83 -13.63 6.94 18.22
N SER A 84 -14.03 5.97 17.39
CA SER A 84 -15.10 6.16 16.42
C SER A 84 -16.45 5.93 17.10
N PHE A 85 -17.49 6.61 16.65
CA PHE A 85 -18.86 6.39 17.12
C PHE A 85 -19.34 4.93 16.91
N PHE A 86 -18.78 4.24 15.90
CA PHE A 86 -19.11 2.84 15.63
C PHE A 86 -18.47 1.85 16.63
N ASN A 87 -17.43 2.27 17.35
CA ASN A 87 -16.74 1.42 18.33
C ASN A 87 -17.46 1.36 19.69
N GLU A 88 -18.39 2.29 19.98
CA GLU A 88 -19.10 2.35 21.26
C GLU A 88 -20.19 1.28 21.40
N ASN A 89 -20.80 0.84 20.29
CA ASN A 89 -21.94 -0.08 20.30
C ASN A 89 -21.59 -1.57 20.42
N GLN A 90 -20.31 -1.96 20.46
CA GLN A 90 -19.93 -3.39 20.56
C GLN A 90 -19.84 -3.89 22.01
N ASN A 91 -19.64 -3.01 22.98
CA ASN A 91 -19.48 -3.40 24.39
C ASN A 91 -20.80 -3.38 25.18
N SER A 92 -21.87 -2.77 24.65
CA SER A 92 -23.19 -2.71 25.29
C SER A 92 -24.03 -3.98 25.12
N ALA A 93 -23.68 -4.85 24.16
CA ALA A 93 -24.38 -6.13 23.94
C ALA A 93 -24.06 -7.21 24.99
N VAL A 94 -23.05 -7.00 25.85
CA VAL A 94 -22.65 -7.95 26.90
C VAL A 94 -23.41 -7.72 28.22
N PHE A 95 -24.05 -6.56 28.42
CA PHE A 95 -24.72 -6.20 29.67
C PHE A 95 -26.24 -6.44 29.68
N LEU A 96 -26.78 -7.13 28.68
CA LEU A 96 -28.20 -7.55 28.64
C LEU A 96 -28.33 -9.07 28.61
N LYS A 97 -27.76 -9.75 29.62
CA LYS A 97 -28.10 -11.15 29.91
C LYS A 97 -28.24 -11.38 31.41
#